data_AF-A0A257ZKJ2-F1
#
_entry.id   AF-A0A257ZKJ2-F1
#
_cell.length_a   1.000
_cell.length_b   1.000
_cell.length_c   1.000
_cell.angle_alpha   90.00
_cell.angle_beta   90.00
_cell.angle_gamma   90.00
#
_symmetry.space_group_name_H-M   'P 1'
#
loop_
_entity.id
_entity.type
_entity.pdbx_description
1 polymer ?
#
loop_
_entity_poly.entity_id
_entity_poly.type
_entity_poly.pdbx_seq_one_letter_code
_entity_poly.pdbx_strand_id
1 'polypeptide(L)'
;MTDEASNRPEARAPRGFADRRGRRTGREQARADGLDEGTAGLFEHLRQLRLSLAREEGVAAYIIFTDRTLIAMARARPAGLEEMRAIEGVGERKLAQYGEAFLEAIAGFHP
;
A
#
# COMPACT_ATOMS: atom_id res chain seq x y z
N MET A 1 1.17 -39.69 -29.15
CA MET A 1 0.87 -38.26 -28.98
C MET A 1 1.07 -37.94 -27.52
N THR A 2 2.27 -37.49 -27.18
CA THR A 2 2.66 -37.03 -25.84
C THR A 2 2.20 -35.58 -25.72
N ASP A 3 1.18 -35.33 -24.88
CA ASP A 3 0.79 -33.96 -24.57
C ASP A 3 1.68 -33.43 -23.45
N GLU A 4 2.42 -32.39 -23.82
CA GLU A 4 3.52 -31.76 -23.14
C GLU A 4 2.97 -30.62 -22.26
N ALA A 5 3.44 -30.61 -21.02
CA ALA A 5 3.59 -29.47 -20.13
C ALA A 5 2.70 -28.22 -20.36
N SER A 6 1.85 -27.94 -19.38
CA SER A 6 1.70 -26.56 -18.91
C SER A 6 1.65 -26.51 -17.39
N ASN A 7 2.84 -26.63 -16.82
CA ASN A 7 3.21 -26.17 -15.49
C ASN A 7 2.74 -24.72 -15.28
N ARG A 8 1.61 -24.52 -14.59
CA ARG A 8 1.28 -23.24 -13.97
C ARG A 8 1.77 -23.30 -12.52
N PRO A 9 2.74 -22.49 -12.09
CA PRO A 9 3.03 -22.36 -10.68
C PRO A 9 1.82 -21.69 -10.03
N GLU A 10 1.01 -22.48 -9.31
CA GLU A 10 0.02 -21.94 -8.38
C GLU A 10 0.72 -20.94 -7.47
N ALA A 11 0.25 -19.69 -7.52
CA ALA A 11 0.76 -18.59 -6.75
C ALA A 11 0.70 -18.95 -5.26
N ARG A 12 1.82 -19.41 -4.72
CA ARG A 12 1.95 -19.75 -3.31
C ARG A 12 1.99 -18.44 -2.52
N ALA A 13 0.82 -17.98 -2.09
CA ALA A 13 0.71 -16.86 -1.16
C ALA A 13 1.53 -17.18 0.11
N PRO A 14 2.44 -16.30 0.57
CA PRO A 14 3.14 -16.54 1.82
C PRO A 14 2.16 -16.53 2.99
N ARG A 15 2.38 -17.50 3.89
CA ARG A 15 1.62 -17.76 5.11
C ARG A 15 1.61 -16.54 6.04
N GLY A 16 0.50 -16.40 6.75
CA GLY A 16 0.13 -15.25 7.56
C GLY A 16 1.20 -14.78 8.56
N PHE A 17 1.45 -13.48 8.52
CA PHE A 17 1.97 -12.72 9.65
C PHE A 17 0.85 -11.76 10.09
N ALA A 18 -0.10 -12.29 10.86
CA ALA A 18 -1.11 -11.48 11.51
C ALA A 18 -0.45 -10.73 12.68
N ASP A 19 -0.16 -9.44 12.46
CA ASP A 19 0.26 -8.49 13.48
C ASP A 19 -0.82 -8.37 14.56
N ARG A 20 -0.52 -8.88 15.76
CA ARG A 20 -1.29 -8.67 16.99
C ARG A 20 -1.01 -7.27 17.56
N ARG A 21 -1.37 -6.22 16.82
CA ARG A 21 -1.46 -4.87 17.41
C ARG A 21 -2.87 -4.32 17.26
N GLY A 22 -3.41 -3.95 18.42
CA GLY A 22 -4.74 -3.38 18.57
C GLY A 22 -5.00 -2.28 17.55
N ARG A 23 -6.26 -2.22 17.12
CA ARG A 23 -6.80 -1.36 16.07
C ARG A 23 -6.72 0.11 16.53
N ARG A 24 -5.51 0.69 16.57
CA ARG A 24 -5.32 2.14 16.70
C ARG A 24 -5.95 2.80 15.49
N THR A 25 -6.66 3.90 15.73
CA THR A 25 -7.18 4.71 14.63
C THR A 25 -6.01 5.29 13.85
N GLY A 26 -6.20 5.58 12.56
CA GLY A 26 -5.11 6.12 11.77
C GLY A 26 -4.58 7.46 12.34
N ARG A 27 -5.48 8.29 12.91
CA ARG A 27 -5.12 9.53 13.62
C ARG A 27 -4.21 9.31 14.84
N GLU A 28 -4.44 8.26 15.61
CA GLU A 28 -3.56 7.89 16.74
C GLU A 28 -2.19 7.41 16.26
N GLN A 29 -2.18 6.66 15.15
CA GLN A 29 -0.95 6.20 14.53
C GLN A 29 -0.13 7.38 14.00
N ALA A 30 -0.75 8.31 13.27
CA ALA A 30 -0.10 9.51 12.74
C ALA A 30 0.55 10.37 13.83
N ARG A 31 -0.14 10.54 14.98
CA ARG A 31 0.42 11.23 16.15
C ARG A 31 1.63 10.49 16.74
N ALA A 32 1.55 9.17 16.85
CA ALA A 32 2.67 8.36 17.33
C ALA A 32 3.89 8.41 16.38
N ASP A 33 3.65 8.57 15.08
CA ASP A 33 4.69 8.69 14.05
C ASP A 33 5.19 10.12 13.83
N GLY A 34 4.71 11.09 14.63
CA GLY A 34 5.18 12.48 14.62
C GLY A 34 4.93 13.22 13.29
N LEU A 35 3.82 12.91 12.60
CA LEU A 35 3.48 13.55 11.33
C LEU A 35 2.87 14.93 11.56
N ASP A 36 3.25 15.91 10.72
CA ASP A 36 2.54 17.18 10.62
C ASP A 36 1.11 16.97 10.09
N GLU A 37 0.21 17.95 10.27
CA GLU A 37 -1.21 17.81 9.92
C GLU A 37 -1.42 17.47 8.43
N GLY A 38 -0.64 18.08 7.53
CA GLY A 38 -0.77 17.85 6.09
C GLY A 38 -0.30 16.44 5.69
N THR A 39 0.76 15.94 6.31
CA THR A 39 1.24 14.57 6.10
C THR A 39 0.32 13.55 6.76
N ALA A 40 -0.23 13.85 7.95
CA ALA A 40 -1.19 13.01 8.64
C ALA A 40 -2.49 12.87 7.82
N GLY A 41 -2.99 13.98 7.26
CA GLY A 41 -4.16 13.97 6.37
C GLY A 41 -3.96 13.09 5.14
N LEU A 42 -2.81 13.24 4.46
CA LEU A 42 -2.47 12.40 3.31
C LEU A 42 -2.34 10.92 3.71
N PHE A 43 -1.70 10.62 4.83
CA PHE A 43 -1.60 9.25 5.34
C PHE A 43 -2.98 8.62 5.56
N GLU A 44 -3.92 9.34 6.17
CA GLU A 44 -5.30 8.85 6.32
C GLU A 44 -6.00 8.64 4.98
N HIS A 45 -5.82 9.56 4.04
CA HIS A 45 -6.37 9.42 2.68
C HIS A 45 -5.86 8.14 2.01
N LEU A 46 -4.55 7.88 2.08
CA LEU A 46 -3.93 6.66 1.53
C LEU A 46 -4.39 5.38 2.27
N ARG A 47 -4.65 5.44 3.58
CA ARG A 47 -5.22 4.31 4.32
C ARG A 47 -6.61 3.94 3.80
N GLN A 48 -7.44 4.94 3.48
CA GLN A 48 -8.79 4.69 2.95
C GLN A 48 -8.73 4.08 1.55
N LEU A 49 -7.89 4.63 0.65
CA LEU A 49 -7.67 4.04 -0.67
C LEU A 49 -7.23 2.57 -0.55
N ARG A 50 -6.23 2.30 0.29
CA ARG A 50 -5.73 0.94 0.53
C ARG A 50 -6.83 0.00 1.01
N LEU A 51 -7.72 0.47 1.89
CA LEU A 51 -8.83 -0.32 2.40
C LEU A 51 -9.84 -0.67 1.30
N SER A 52 -10.15 0.28 0.40
CA SER A 52 -11.03 0.05 -0.75
C SER A 52 -10.44 -1.00 -1.69
N LEU A 53 -9.19 -0.81 -2.13
CA LEU A 53 -8.50 -1.76 -3.01
C LEU A 53 -8.40 -3.16 -2.39
N ALA A 54 -8.12 -3.25 -1.09
CA ALA A 54 -8.05 -4.53 -0.41
C ALA A 54 -9.39 -5.26 -0.35
N ARG A 55 -10.50 -4.52 -0.22
CA ARG A 55 -11.85 -5.10 -0.28
C ARG A 55 -12.16 -5.63 -1.68
N GLU A 56 -11.79 -4.89 -2.72
CA GLU A 56 -11.96 -5.30 -4.12
C GLU A 56 -11.16 -6.56 -4.45
N GLU A 57 -9.93 -6.65 -3.96
CA GLU A 57 -9.04 -7.80 -4.15
C GLU A 57 -9.35 -8.98 -3.19
N GLY A 58 -10.24 -8.79 -2.20
CA GLY A 58 -10.56 -9.81 -1.21
C GLY A 58 -9.40 -10.17 -0.27
N VAL A 59 -8.46 -9.24 -0.05
CA VAL A 59 -7.26 -9.43 0.78
C VAL A 59 -7.24 -8.50 1.99
N ALA A 60 -6.38 -8.79 2.97
CA ALA A 60 -6.15 -7.87 4.07
C ALA A 60 -5.42 -6.59 3.61
N ALA A 61 -5.80 -5.42 4.12
CA ALA A 61 -5.26 -4.13 3.66
C ALA A 61 -3.73 -4.03 3.67
N TYR A 62 -3.07 -4.59 4.68
CA TYR A 62 -1.60 -4.55 4.78
C TYR A 62 -0.89 -5.33 3.66
N ILE A 63 -1.60 -6.24 2.96
CA ILE A 63 -1.06 -6.98 1.80
C ILE A 63 -0.82 -6.04 0.63
N ILE A 64 -1.67 -5.02 0.44
CA ILE A 64 -1.51 -3.99 -0.58
C ILE A 64 -0.26 -3.16 -0.26
N PHE A 65 -0.26 -2.42 0.86
CA PHE A 65 0.91 -1.71 1.39
C PHE A 65 0.90 -1.71 2.91
N THR A 66 2.07 -1.71 3.55
CA THR A 66 2.16 -1.58 5.02
C THR A 66 1.94 -0.13 5.45
N ASP A 67 1.60 0.10 6.73
CA ASP A 67 1.51 1.47 7.27
C ASP A 67 2.84 2.23 7.11
N ARG A 68 3.98 1.56 7.32
CA ARG A 68 5.31 2.15 7.08
C ARG A 68 5.46 2.66 5.65
N THR A 69 5.03 1.86 4.67
CA THR A 69 5.08 2.25 3.25
C THR A 69 4.15 3.43 2.99
N LEU A 70 2.93 3.43 3.52
CA LEU A 70 2.00 4.57 3.35
C LEU A 70 2.52 5.85 3.99
N ILE A 71 3.16 5.77 5.16
CA ILE A 71 3.79 6.93 5.82
C ILE A 71 4.95 7.44 4.96
N ALA A 72 5.77 6.54 4.42
CA ALA A 72 6.86 6.93 3.53
C ALA A 72 6.35 7.62 2.26
N MET A 73 5.28 7.11 1.64
CA MET A 73 4.60 7.76 0.52
C MET A 73 4.05 9.14 0.90
N ALA A 74 3.37 9.26 2.05
CA ALA A 74 2.80 10.52 2.50
C ALA A 74 3.85 11.59 2.78
N ARG A 75 5.02 11.19 3.29
CA ARG A 75 6.17 12.08 3.51
C ARG A 75 6.85 12.49 2.21
N ALA A 76 7.06 11.53 1.30
CA ALA A 76 7.81 11.77 0.06
C ALA A 76 6.97 12.44 -1.04
N ARG A 77 5.65 12.22 -1.04
CA ARG A 77 4.70 12.72 -2.06
C ARG A 77 5.18 12.47 -3.50
N PRO A 78 5.47 11.21 -3.87
CA PRO A 78 5.98 10.90 -5.21
C PRO A 78 5.03 11.42 -6.29
N ALA A 79 5.60 12.04 -7.32
CA ALA A 79 4.89 12.60 -8.46
C ALA A 79 4.86 11.66 -9.69
N GLY A 80 5.44 10.47 -9.57
CA GLY A 80 5.46 9.48 -10.63
C GLY A 80 5.96 8.10 -10.19
N LEU A 81 5.84 7.12 -11.09
CA LEU A 81 6.18 5.71 -10.79
C LEU A 81 7.64 5.53 -10.39
N GLU A 82 8.57 6.31 -10.94
CA GLU A 82 10.00 6.20 -10.60
C GLU A 82 10.29 6.63 -9.16
N GLU A 83 9.72 7.76 -8.73
CA GLU A 83 9.82 8.22 -7.35
C GLU A 83 9.11 7.25 -6.40
N MET A 84 7.97 6.70 -6.83
CA MET A 84 7.23 5.72 -6.05
C MET A 84 7.99 4.39 -5.90
N ARG A 85 8.76 3.97 -6.91
CA ARG A 85 9.65 2.80 -6.84
C ARG A 85 10.72 2.96 -5.75
N ALA A 86 11.20 4.18 -5.52
CA ALA A 86 12.20 4.45 -4.49
C ALA A 86 11.65 4.33 -3.05
N ILE A 87 10.34 4.20 -2.87
CA ILE A 87 9.71 4.07 -1.54
C ILE A 87 9.90 2.65 -0.99
N GLU A 88 10.42 2.57 0.23
CA GLU A 88 10.64 1.30 0.91
C GLU A 88 9.33 0.48 1.07
N GLY A 89 9.34 -0.75 0.57
CA GLY A 89 8.18 -1.65 0.59
C GLY A 89 7.30 -1.57 -0.65
N VAL A 90 7.65 -0.72 -1.63
CA VAL A 90 7.09 -0.73 -2.99
C VAL A 90 7.96 -1.64 -3.86
N GLY A 91 7.45 -2.83 -4.16
CA GLY A 91 8.09 -3.73 -5.14
C GLY A 91 7.41 -3.63 -6.50
N GLU A 92 8.11 -4.03 -7.57
CA GLU A 92 7.65 -3.92 -8.97
C GLU A 92 6.22 -4.41 -9.19
N ARG A 93 5.85 -5.57 -8.63
CA ARG A 93 4.49 -6.11 -8.78
C ARG A 93 3.41 -5.19 -8.19
N LYS A 94 3.68 -4.60 -7.02
CA LYS A 94 2.74 -3.69 -6.36
C LYS A 94 2.70 -2.34 -7.04
N LEU A 95 3.85 -1.87 -7.52
CA LEU A 95 3.96 -0.64 -8.31
C LEU A 95 3.13 -0.76 -9.60
N ALA A 96 3.27 -1.86 -10.33
CA ALA A 96 2.49 -2.10 -11.55
C ALA A 96 0.98 -2.24 -11.27
N GLN A 97 0.60 -2.86 -10.15
CA GLN A 97 -0.82 -3.13 -9.84
C GLN A 97 -1.54 -1.92 -9.22
N TYR A 98 -0.87 -1.15 -8.35
CA TYR A 98 -1.51 -0.11 -7.55
C TYR A 98 -0.87 1.27 -7.69
N GLY A 99 0.27 1.39 -8.37
CA GLY A 99 1.07 2.62 -8.42
C GLY A 99 0.26 3.82 -8.89
N GLU A 100 -0.40 3.70 -10.04
CA GLU A 100 -1.23 4.77 -10.61
C GLU A 100 -2.32 5.24 -9.65
N ALA A 101 -3.09 4.33 -9.06
CA ALA A 101 -4.17 4.70 -8.12
C ALA A 101 -3.65 5.48 -6.90
N PHE A 102 -2.48 5.12 -6.38
CA PHE A 102 -1.86 5.84 -5.26
C PHE A 102 -1.26 7.18 -5.69
N LEU A 103 -0.67 7.28 -6.89
CA LEU A 103 -0.18 8.54 -7.44
C LEU A 103 -1.32 9.53 -7.69
N GLU A 104 -2.44 9.07 -8.25
CA GLU A 104 -3.65 9.88 -8.44
C GLU A 104 -4.18 10.40 -7.10
N ALA A 105 -4.24 9.54 -6.08
CA ALA A 105 -4.67 9.94 -4.74
C ALA A 105 -3.72 10.95 -4.08
N ILE A 106 -2.40 10.82 -4.30
CA ILE A 106 -1.42 11.80 -3.81
C ILE A 106 -1.58 13.14 -4.54
N ALA A 107 -1.71 13.10 -5.87
CA ALA A 107 -1.83 14.30 -6.70
C ALA A 107 -3.14 15.06 -6.44
N GLY A 108 -4.24 14.33 -6.16
CA GLY A 108 -5.56 14.91 -5.87
C GLY A 108 -5.76 15.34 -4.42
N PHE A 109 -4.80 15.10 -3.52
CA PHE A 109 -4.93 15.43 -2.11
C PHE A 109 -4.62 16.91 -1.85
N HIS A 110 -5.63 17.64 -1.39
CA HIS A 110 -5.51 19.00 -0.87
C HIS A 110 -6.01 19.01 0.59
N PRO A 111 -5.18 19.44 1.56
CA PRO A 111 -5.51 19.42 2.98
C PRO A 111 -6.59 20.44 3.37
#